data_AF-A0AAE5XKV8-F1
#
_entry.id   AF-A0AAE5XKV8-F1
#
_cell.length_a   1.000
_cell.length_b   1.000
_cell.length_c   1.000
_cell.angle_alpha   90.00
_cell.angle_beta   90.00
_cell.angle_gamma   90.00
#
_symmetry.space_group_name_H-M   'P 1'
#
loop_
_entity.id
_entity.type
_entity.pdbx_description
1 polymer ?
#
loop_
_entity_poly.entity_id
_entity_poly.type
_entity_poly.pdbx_seq_one_letter_code
_entity_poly.pdbx_strand_id
1 'polypeptide(L)'
;MSYEFFFQKFENGKAGVIPFEEINAILKNYGEIIGDDSDLEFVSKVGEICERACLFGESRDAISGMVCFRPVQHELLPKIIFDLLSIENTCFFGPGLDYLQARTDISSQLPESLLEGAESGLQIIDSAYNSWPFP
;
A
#
# COMPACT_ATOMS: atom_id res chain seq x y z
N MET A 1 4.60 13.53 -15.58
CA MET A 1 3.72 12.41 -15.18
C MET A 1 3.82 12.30 -13.68
N SER A 2 2.73 12.50 -12.93
CA SER A 2 2.73 12.16 -11.50
C SER A 2 2.73 10.65 -11.40
N TYR A 3 3.74 10.10 -10.73
CA TYR A 3 3.74 8.69 -10.38
C TYR A 3 3.01 8.56 -9.04
N GLU A 4 2.18 7.54 -8.91
CA GLU A 4 1.43 7.25 -7.69
C GLU A 4 1.61 5.76 -7.40
N PHE A 5 1.32 5.34 -6.18
CA PHE A 5 1.14 3.93 -5.89
C PHE A 5 0.02 3.71 -4.93
N PHE A 6 -0.52 2.50 -4.97
CA PHE A 6 -1.62 2.08 -4.16
C PHE A 6 -1.20 0.90 -3.30
N PHE A 7 -1.58 0.96 -2.03
CA PHE A 7 -1.61 -0.16 -1.12
C PHE A 7 -3.08 -0.40 -0.76
N GLN A 8 -3.60 -1.59 -0.97
CA GLN A 8 -5.03 -1.84 -0.76
C GLN A 8 -5.29 -3.27 -0.29
N LYS A 9 -6.30 -3.42 0.57
CA LYS A 9 -6.83 -4.72 0.96
C LYS A 9 -7.96 -5.15 0.04
N PHE A 10 -8.00 -6.44 -0.28
CA PHE A 10 -9.10 -7.06 -1.01
C PHE A 10 -9.64 -8.29 -0.30
N GLU A 11 -10.95 -8.50 -0.37
CA GLU A 11 -11.62 -9.69 0.14
C GLU A 11 -12.71 -10.09 -0.86
N ASN A 12 -12.68 -11.33 -1.34
CA ASN A 12 -13.66 -11.87 -2.30
C ASN A 12 -13.89 -10.97 -3.53
N GLY A 13 -12.81 -10.42 -4.11
CA GLY A 13 -12.87 -9.58 -5.31
C GLY A 13 -13.36 -8.15 -5.08
N LYS A 14 -13.43 -7.68 -3.84
CA LYS A 14 -13.87 -6.34 -3.46
C LYS A 14 -12.89 -5.68 -2.50
N ALA A 15 -12.95 -4.36 -2.38
CA ALA A 15 -12.17 -3.64 -1.38
C ALA A 15 -12.51 -4.18 0.02
N GLY A 16 -11.47 -4.64 0.72
CA GLY A 16 -11.53 -5.10 2.09
C GLY A 16 -11.28 -3.96 3.08
N VAL A 17 -11.32 -4.31 4.36
CA VAL A 17 -11.14 -3.36 5.47
C VAL A 17 -9.96 -3.76 6.36
N ILE A 18 -9.18 -2.76 6.74
CA ILE A 18 -8.02 -2.81 7.62
C ILE A 18 -8.39 -1.99 8.87
N PRO A 19 -8.39 -2.59 10.07
CA PRO A 19 -8.52 -1.84 11.31
C PRO A 19 -7.47 -0.73 11.40
N PHE A 20 -7.87 0.48 11.80
CA PHE A 20 -6.94 1.61 11.90
C PHE A 20 -5.72 1.30 12.78
N GLU A 21 -5.92 0.58 13.89
CA GLU A 21 -4.83 0.20 14.79
C GLU A 21 -3.79 -0.71 14.14
N GLU A 22 -4.18 -1.54 13.17
CA GLU A 22 -3.27 -2.46 12.49
C GLU A 22 -2.33 -1.69 11.55
N ILE A 23 -2.89 -0.80 10.72
CA ILE A 23 -2.08 0.05 9.84
C ILE A 23 -1.24 1.06 10.65
N ASN A 24 -1.80 1.63 11.71
CA ASN A 24 -1.08 2.54 12.61
C ASN A 24 0.07 1.84 13.35
N ALA A 25 -0.10 0.57 13.76
CA ALA A 25 0.95 -0.20 14.41
C ALA A 25 2.20 -0.38 13.53
N ILE A 26 2.01 -0.42 12.20
CA ILE A 26 3.09 -0.47 11.22
C ILE A 26 3.65 0.93 10.96
N LEU A 27 2.79 1.89 10.57
CA LEU A 27 3.21 3.22 10.11
C LEU A 27 3.85 4.08 11.22
N LYS A 28 3.49 3.88 12.49
CA LYS A 28 4.10 4.60 13.63
C LYS A 28 5.62 4.38 13.76
N ASN A 29 6.16 3.34 13.15
CA ASN A 29 7.62 3.09 13.12
C ASN A 29 8.34 4.01 12.14
N TYR A 30 7.62 4.63 11.21
CA TYR A 30 8.15 5.42 10.09
C TYR A 30 7.68 6.86 10.09
N GLY A 31 6.61 7.17 10.83
CA GLY A 31 5.96 8.47 10.81
C GLY A 31 4.77 8.52 11.74
N GLU A 32 3.78 9.30 11.36
CA GLU A 32 2.50 9.38 12.06
C GLU A 32 1.36 9.58 11.07
N ILE A 33 0.17 9.11 11.42
CA ILE A 33 -1.05 9.42 10.68
C ILE A 33 -1.69 10.63 11.35
N ILE A 34 -1.86 11.72 10.60
CA ILE A 34 -2.55 12.93 11.01
C ILE A 34 -3.87 13.06 10.24
N GLY A 35 -4.74 13.96 10.67
CA GLY A 35 -6.01 14.21 10.01
C GLY A 35 -7.20 14.22 10.94
N ASP A 36 -8.37 14.49 10.39
CA ASP A 36 -9.65 14.21 11.02
C ASP A 36 -10.16 12.82 10.63
N ASP A 37 -11.39 12.46 11.04
CA ASP A 37 -11.90 11.11 10.85
C ASP A 37 -11.97 10.67 9.37
N SER A 38 -12.05 11.60 8.41
CA SER A 38 -12.26 11.30 6.98
C SER A 38 -11.15 11.81 6.04
N ASP A 39 -10.20 12.61 6.52
CA ASP A 39 -9.04 13.08 5.76
C ASP A 39 -7.74 12.68 6.47
N LEU A 40 -7.42 11.39 6.41
CA LEU A 40 -6.23 10.80 7.04
C LEU A 40 -5.02 10.85 6.10
N GLU A 41 -3.92 11.40 6.60
CA GLU A 41 -2.65 11.54 5.89
C GLU A 41 -1.51 10.90 6.70
N PHE A 42 -0.68 10.09 6.04
CA PHE A 42 0.57 9.62 6.62
C PHE A 42 1.70 10.62 6.37
N VAL A 43 2.30 11.12 7.46
CA VAL A 43 3.45 12.00 7.44
C VAL A 43 4.69 11.24 7.88
N SER A 44 5.63 11.07 6.95
CA SER A 44 6.90 10.39 7.21
C SER A 44 7.80 11.20 8.15
N LYS A 45 8.39 10.52 9.14
CA LYS A 45 9.44 11.05 10.04
C LYS A 45 10.84 10.56 9.66
N VAL A 46 10.94 9.70 8.66
CA VAL A 46 12.21 9.09 8.21
C VAL A 46 12.82 9.77 6.99
N GLY A 47 12.30 10.94 6.61
CA GLY A 47 12.69 11.65 5.39
C GLY A 47 11.53 11.74 4.39
N GLU A 48 11.75 12.45 3.29
CA GLU A 48 10.78 12.58 2.21
C GLU A 48 10.73 11.25 1.42
N ILE A 49 9.57 10.58 1.47
CA ILE A 49 9.33 9.33 0.72
C ILE A 49 8.32 9.52 -0.42
N CYS A 50 7.50 10.57 -0.33
CA CYS A 50 6.51 10.99 -1.31
C CYS A 50 6.08 12.43 -1.00
N GLU A 51 5.42 13.10 -1.95
CA GLU A 51 4.86 14.44 -1.74
C GLU A 51 3.66 14.40 -0.79
N ARG A 52 2.84 13.34 -0.88
CA ARG A 52 1.65 13.15 -0.03
C ARG A 52 1.25 11.69 0.07
N ALA A 53 0.83 11.21 1.23
CA ALA A 53 0.31 9.85 1.41
C ALA A 53 -1.07 9.88 2.09
N CYS A 54 -2.14 9.56 1.36
CA CYS A 54 -3.51 9.62 1.88
C CYS A 54 -4.03 8.20 2.17
N LEU A 55 -4.68 8.00 3.31
CA LEU A 55 -5.38 6.76 3.62
C LEU A 55 -6.82 6.84 3.11
N PHE A 56 -7.35 5.72 2.63
CA PHE A 56 -8.72 5.62 2.15
C PHE A 56 -9.61 5.02 3.24
N GLY A 57 -10.60 5.77 3.72
CA GLY A 57 -11.56 5.31 4.72
C GLY A 57 -11.54 6.20 5.96
N GLU A 58 -12.17 5.73 7.03
CA GLU A 58 -12.32 6.50 8.26
C GLU A 58 -11.64 5.80 9.44
N SER A 59 -11.06 6.57 10.36
CA SER A 59 -10.35 6.04 11.53
C SER A 59 -11.27 5.22 12.46
N ARG A 60 -12.57 5.54 12.49
CA ARG A 60 -13.57 4.93 13.36
C ARG A 60 -14.19 3.65 12.81
N ASP A 61 -14.25 3.53 11.49
CA ASP A 61 -14.86 2.40 10.81
C ASP A 61 -13.78 1.43 10.34
N ALA A 62 -13.06 1.80 9.28
CA ALA A 62 -11.88 1.08 8.80
C ALA A 62 -11.19 1.83 7.66
N ILE A 63 -9.94 1.44 7.43
CA ILE A 63 -9.12 1.84 6.28
C ILE A 63 -9.20 0.77 5.20
N SER A 64 -9.40 1.14 3.95
CA SER A 64 -9.38 0.20 2.81
C SER A 64 -8.02 0.14 2.13
N GLY A 65 -7.20 1.19 2.26
CA GLY A 65 -5.88 1.27 1.67
C GLY A 65 -5.21 2.63 1.86
N MET A 66 -4.16 2.87 1.09
CA MET A 66 -3.38 4.10 1.07
C MET A 66 -2.91 4.39 -0.36
N VAL A 67 -2.86 5.65 -0.74
CA VAL A 67 -2.23 6.13 -1.97
C VAL A 67 -1.08 7.07 -1.64
N CYS A 68 0.05 6.89 -2.30
CA CYS A 68 1.17 7.81 -2.20
C CYS A 68 1.39 8.53 -3.53
N PHE A 69 1.39 9.86 -3.47
CA PHE A 69 1.56 10.76 -4.59
C PHE A 69 3.02 11.16 -4.75
N ARG A 70 3.55 11.02 -5.97
CA ARG A 70 4.94 11.35 -6.34
C ARG A 70 5.95 10.73 -5.37
N PRO A 71 5.99 9.40 -5.26
CA PRO A 71 6.99 8.72 -4.45
C PRO A 71 8.40 9.07 -4.95
N VAL A 72 9.32 9.27 -4.03
CA VAL A 72 10.74 9.55 -4.34
C VAL A 72 11.58 8.31 -4.04
N GLN A 73 12.77 8.25 -4.65
CA GLN A 73 13.73 7.18 -4.35
C GLN A 73 14.30 7.37 -2.94
N HIS A 74 13.70 6.67 -1.99
CA HIS A 74 14.12 6.68 -0.59
C HIS A 74 14.45 5.26 -0.13
N GLU A 75 15.55 5.07 0.60
CA GLU A 75 16.05 3.74 1.00
C GLU A 75 15.07 2.97 1.89
N LEU A 76 14.26 3.68 2.67
CA LEU A 76 13.25 3.09 3.56
C LEU A 76 11.90 2.84 2.90
N LEU A 77 11.61 3.40 1.71
CA LEU A 77 10.31 3.22 1.07
C LEU A 77 10.00 1.74 0.78
N PRO A 78 10.92 0.93 0.22
CA PRO A 78 10.68 -0.51 0.04
C PRO A 78 10.39 -1.24 1.36
N LYS A 79 11.03 -0.81 2.46
CA LYS A 79 10.78 -1.40 3.79
C LYS A 79 9.38 -1.06 4.31
N ILE A 80 8.94 0.18 4.13
CA ILE A 80 7.58 0.61 4.51
C ILE A 80 6.54 -0.21 3.75
N ILE A 81 6.69 -0.35 2.43
CA ILE A 81 5.79 -1.13 1.58
C ILE A 81 5.75 -2.59 2.03
N PHE A 82 6.92 -3.20 2.25
CA PHE A 82 7.01 -4.58 2.68
C PHE A 82 6.38 -4.85 4.05
N ASP A 83 6.51 -3.90 4.99
CA ASP A 83 5.86 -4.02 6.28
C ASP A 83 4.35 -3.84 6.17
N LEU A 84 3.86 -2.91 5.34
CA LEU A 84 2.43 -2.76 5.07
C LEU A 84 1.82 -4.04 4.47
N LEU A 85 2.54 -4.68 3.53
CA LEU A 85 2.12 -5.95 2.93
C LEU A 85 2.14 -7.14 3.90
N SER A 86 2.52 -6.95 5.17
CA SER A 86 2.32 -7.97 6.20
C SER A 86 0.87 -8.12 6.64
N ILE A 87 0.02 -7.12 6.34
CA ILE A 87 -1.43 -7.17 6.56
C ILE A 87 -2.03 -8.19 5.58
N GLU A 88 -2.85 -9.09 6.10
CA GLU A 88 -3.44 -10.16 5.30
C GLU A 88 -4.30 -9.60 4.14
N ASN A 89 -4.22 -10.27 2.98
CA ASN A 89 -5.00 -9.96 1.78
C ASN A 89 -4.77 -8.54 1.23
N THR A 90 -3.59 -7.98 1.49
CA THR A 90 -3.17 -6.70 0.92
C THR A 90 -2.23 -6.85 -0.25
N CYS A 91 -2.33 -5.90 -1.17
CA CYS A 91 -1.44 -5.80 -2.31
C CYS A 91 -0.98 -4.36 -2.53
N PHE A 92 0.06 -4.26 -3.35
CA PHE A 92 0.73 -3.04 -3.70
C PHE A 92 0.88 -2.95 -5.22
N PHE A 93 0.43 -1.86 -5.84
CA PHE A 93 0.38 -1.74 -7.29
C PHE A 93 0.46 -0.30 -7.78
N GLY A 94 0.88 -0.14 -9.04
CA GLY A 94 1.04 1.16 -9.69
C GLY A 94 -0.13 1.56 -10.58
N PRO A 95 -0.15 2.82 -11.08
CA PRO A 95 -1.26 3.43 -11.82
C PRO A 95 -1.54 2.79 -13.18
N GLY A 96 -0.71 1.85 -13.62
CA GLY A 96 -0.94 1.03 -14.82
C GLY A 96 -0.86 -0.47 -14.57
N LEU A 97 -0.85 -0.92 -13.31
CA LEU A 97 -0.58 -2.31 -12.94
C LEU A 97 0.74 -2.84 -13.53
N ASP A 98 1.73 -1.95 -13.66
CA ASP A 98 3.10 -2.25 -14.05
C ASP A 98 3.78 -3.24 -13.08
N TYR A 99 3.32 -3.25 -11.84
CA TYR A 99 3.56 -4.30 -10.86
C TYR A 99 2.30 -4.48 -10.01
N LEU A 100 2.20 -5.69 -9.46
CA LEU A 100 1.20 -6.08 -8.48
C LEU A 100 1.90 -7.01 -7.48
N GLN A 101 2.12 -6.55 -6.26
CA GLN A 101 2.96 -7.23 -5.27
C GLN A 101 2.18 -7.57 -4.01
N ALA A 102 2.44 -8.74 -3.43
CA ALA A 102 1.94 -9.16 -2.11
C ALA A 102 2.97 -10.03 -1.40
N ARG A 103 2.81 -10.27 -0.09
CA ARG A 103 3.70 -11.19 0.65
C ARG A 103 3.24 -12.65 0.63
N THR A 104 1.99 -12.89 0.27
CA THR A 104 1.38 -14.23 0.19
C THR A 104 0.51 -14.31 -1.06
N ASP A 105 0.21 -15.52 -1.51
CA ASP A 105 -0.76 -15.70 -2.59
C ASP A 105 -2.16 -15.26 -2.13
N ILE A 106 -2.64 -14.19 -2.74
CA ILE A 106 -3.95 -13.58 -2.50
C ILE A 106 -4.80 -13.56 -3.78
N SER A 107 -4.39 -14.30 -4.81
CA SER A 107 -5.05 -14.29 -6.13
C SER A 107 -6.56 -14.55 -6.04
N SER A 108 -6.98 -15.43 -5.14
CA SER A 108 -8.40 -15.72 -4.88
C SER A 108 -9.19 -14.57 -4.24
N GLN A 109 -8.52 -13.59 -3.65
CA GLN A 109 -9.13 -12.43 -3.00
C GLN A 109 -9.21 -11.21 -3.91
N LEU A 110 -8.37 -11.17 -4.94
CA LEU A 110 -8.27 -10.03 -5.85
C LEU A 110 -9.44 -9.99 -6.84
N PRO A 111 -9.85 -8.78 -7.29
CA PRO A 111 -10.76 -8.64 -8.41
C PRO A 111 -10.13 -9.24 -9.68
N GLU A 112 -10.92 -9.96 -10.47
CA GLU A 112 -10.46 -10.56 -11.74
C GLU A 112 -9.86 -9.50 -12.67
N SER A 113 -10.47 -8.33 -12.75
CA SER A 113 -9.98 -7.21 -13.57
C SER A 113 -8.58 -6.73 -13.19
N LEU A 114 -8.19 -6.88 -11.92
CA LEU A 114 -6.88 -6.48 -11.42
C LEU A 114 -5.81 -7.52 -11.77
N LEU A 115 -6.18 -8.81 -11.74
CA LEU A 115 -5.32 -9.90 -12.20
C LEU A 115 -5.11 -9.88 -13.72
N GLU A 116 -6.18 -9.63 -14.49
CA GLU A 116 -6.11 -9.52 -15.95
C GLU A 116 -5.31 -8.30 -16.42
N GLY A 117 -5.40 -7.20 -15.68
CA GLY A 117 -4.71 -5.96 -16.01
C GLY A 117 -3.22 -5.94 -15.66
N ALA A 118 -2.77 -6.80 -14.74
CA ALA A 118 -1.37 -6.90 -14.37
C ALA A 118 -0.61 -7.78 -15.38
N GLU A 119 0.17 -7.16 -16.28
CA GLU A 119 0.92 -7.89 -17.33
C GLU A 119 1.83 -8.99 -16.77
N SER A 120 2.40 -8.76 -15.59
CA SER A 120 3.29 -9.69 -14.89
C SER A 120 2.55 -10.67 -13.97
N GLY A 121 1.24 -10.52 -13.81
CA GLY A 121 0.45 -11.17 -12.76
C GLY A 121 0.83 -10.73 -11.34
N LEU A 122 0.32 -11.45 -10.35
CA LEU A 122 0.64 -11.25 -8.93
C LEU A 122 2.07 -11.72 -8.64
N GLN A 123 2.92 -10.80 -8.17
CA GLN A 123 4.28 -11.04 -7.73
C GLN A 123 4.32 -11.24 -6.22
N ILE A 124 4.82 -12.40 -5.77
CA ILE A 124 5.01 -12.66 -4.34
C ILE A 124 6.42 -12.22 -3.94
N ILE A 125 6.50 -11.30 -2.99
CA ILE A 125 7.76 -10.77 -2.47
C ILE A 125 8.04 -11.30 -1.06
N ASP A 126 9.26 -11.76 -0.84
CA ASP A 126 9.74 -12.34 0.42
C ASP A 126 10.71 -11.41 1.20
N SER A 127 11.12 -10.29 0.59
CA SER A 127 11.98 -9.29 1.21
C SER A 127 11.67 -7.87 0.71
N ALA A 128 12.00 -6.87 1.53
CA ALA A 128 11.80 -5.45 1.18
C ALA A 128 12.57 -5.03 -0.10
N TYR A 129 13.73 -5.62 -0.34
CA TYR A 129 14.55 -5.34 -1.54
C TYR A 129 13.94 -5.88 -2.83
N ASN A 130 12.90 -6.72 -2.73
CA ASN A 130 12.13 -7.24 -3.86
C ASN A 130 10.86 -6.41 -4.13
N SER A 131 10.54 -5.42 -3.27
CA SER A 131 9.42 -4.50 -3.47
C SER A 131 9.86 -3.24 -4.20
N TRP A 132 8.97 -2.74 -5.07
CA TRP A 132 9.13 -1.50 -5.86
C TRP A 132 10.33 -1.48 -6.83
N PRO A 133 10.18 -0.95 -8.05
CA PRO A 133 11.24 -1.02 -9.04
C PRO A 133 12.42 -0.11 -8.65
N PHE A 134 13.57 -0.72 -8.34
CA PHE A 134 14.84 -0.06 -8.63
C PHE A 134 15.08 -0.13 -10.14
N PRO A 135 15.44 0.98 -10.81
CA PRO A 135 16.04 0.92 -12.14
C PRO A 135 17.40 0.21 -12.12
#